data_AF-X1UVX1-F1
#
_entry.id   AF-X1UVX1-F1
#
_cell.length_a   1.000
_cell.length_b   1.000
_cell.length_c   1.000
_cell.angle_alpha   90.00
_cell.angle_beta   90.00
_cell.angle_gamma   90.00
#
_symmetry.space_group_name_H-M   'P 1'
#
loop_
_entity.id
_entity.type
_entity.pdbx_description
1 polymer ?
#
loop_
_entity_poly.entity_id
_entity_poly.type
_entity_poly.pdbx_seq_one_letter_code
_entity_poly.pdbx_strand_id
1 'polypeptide(L)' 'MSLIELYRADDLPGFIKEWRRSNPGRSGAVQAWVDIAIADGAYEEEDP' A
#
# COMPACT_ATOMS: atom_id res chain seq x y z
N MET A 1 10.50 -6.44 6.76
CA MET A 1 9.13 -6.58 6.24
C MET A 1 8.93 -5.55 5.15
N SER A 2 8.35 -5.95 4.03
CA SER A 2 8.09 -5.16 2.84
C SER A 2 6.68 -4.58 2.85
N LEU A 3 6.43 -3.57 2.01
CA LEU A 3 5.11 -2.92 1.92
C LEU A 3 3.99 -3.89 1.52
N ILE A 4 4.28 -4.87 0.66
CA ILE A 4 3.29 -5.86 0.22
C ILE A 4 2.96 -6.89 1.30
N GLU A 5 3.94 -7.26 2.13
CA GLU A 5 3.70 -8.13 3.30
C GLU A 5 2.81 -7.42 4.33
N LEU A 6 3.01 -6.11 4.52
CA LEU A 6 2.20 -5.30 5.44
C LEU A 6 0.78 -5.09 4.90
N TYR A 7 0.64 -4.87 3.59
CA TYR A 7 -0.66 -4.78 2.92
C TYR A 7 -1.45 -6.09 3.06
N ARG A 8 -0.86 -7.25 2.71
CA ARG A 8 -1.54 -8.56 2.81
C ARG A 8 -1.87 -8.98 4.24
N ALA A 9 -1.22 -8.38 5.23
CA ALA A 9 -1.51 -8.58 6.65
C ALA A 9 -2.54 -7.57 7.21
N ASP A 10 -3.09 -6.67 6.37
CA ASP A 10 -3.94 -5.54 6.77
C ASP A 10 -3.31 -4.65 7.87
N ASP A 11 -1.98 -4.57 7.94
CA ASP A 11 -1.26 -3.76 8.92
C ASP A 11 -0.98 -2.36 8.38
N LEU A 12 -2.01 -1.51 8.40
CA LEU A 12 -1.90 -0.12 7.96
C LEU A 12 -0.85 0.70 8.76
N PRO A 13 -0.76 0.61 10.10
CA PRO A 13 0.29 1.29 10.86
C PRO A 13 1.71 0.86 10.45
N GLY A 14 1.94 -0.44 10.32
CA GLY A 14 3.23 -0.99 9.88
C GLY A 14 3.57 -0.54 8.46
N PHE A 15 2.59 -0.58 7.55
CA PHE A 15 2.72 -0.07 6.19
C PHE A 15 3.18 1.39 6.16
N ILE A 16 2.50 2.28 6.89
CA ILE A 16 2.83 3.71 6.91
C ILE A 16 4.26 3.93 7.43
N LYS A 17 4.66 3.18 8.45
CA LYS A 17 6.00 3.26 9.04
C LYS A 17 7.08 2.86 8.02
N GLU A 18 6.92 1.73 7.36
CA GLU A 18 7.88 1.30 6.34
C GLU A 18 7.87 2.18 5.10
N TRP A 19 6.70 2.67 4.70
CA TRP A 19 6.58 3.55 3.54
C TRP A 19 7.35 4.85 3.77
N ARG A 20 7.19 5.49 4.95
CA ARG A 20 7.92 6.72 5.29
C ARG A 20 9.43 6.49 5.40
N ARG A 21 9.86 5.31 5.86
CA ARG A 21 11.28 4.96 5.93
C ARG A 21 11.92 4.89 4.54
N SER A 22 11.21 4.30 3.58
CA SER A 22 11.67 4.18 2.18
C SER A 22 11.46 5.45 1.36
N ASN A 23 10.59 6.37 1.79
CA ASN A 23 10.22 7.58 1.07
C ASN A 23 10.38 8.86 1.94
N PRO A 24 11.59 9.19 2.37
CA PRO A 24 11.81 10.38 3.20
C PRO A 24 11.38 11.64 2.47
N GLY A 25 10.60 12.49 3.14
CA GLY A 25 10.13 13.78 2.61
C GLY A 25 8.96 13.70 1.63
N ARG A 26 8.43 12.51 1.31
CA ARG A 26 7.21 12.38 0.50
C ARG A 26 5.97 12.38 1.39
N SER A 27 4.96 13.15 1.00
CA SER A 27 3.58 13.00 1.48
C SER A 27 2.83 12.06 0.53
N GLY A 28 1.96 11.18 1.05
CA GLY A 28 1.16 10.29 0.21
C GLY A 28 1.16 8.80 0.56
N ALA A 29 1.47 8.40 1.79
CA ALA A 29 1.43 6.99 2.20
C ALA A 29 0.07 6.31 1.90
N VAL A 30 -1.04 7.05 2.06
CA VAL A 30 -2.39 6.55 1.75
C VAL A 30 -2.53 6.24 0.26
N GLN A 31 -2.07 7.13 -0.63
CA GLN A 31 -2.13 6.87 -2.07
C GLN A 31 -1.29 5.65 -2.45
N ALA A 32 -0.10 5.50 -1.87
CA ALA A 32 0.73 4.33 -2.12
C ALA A 32 0.08 3.02 -1.64
N TRP A 33 -0.71 3.06 -0.57
CA TRP A 33 -1.47 1.91 -0.10
C TRP A 33 -2.58 1.52 -1.09
N VAL A 34 -3.29 2.51 -1.62
CA VAL A 34 -4.30 2.32 -2.67
C VAL A 34 -3.68 1.77 -3.96
N ASP A 35 -2.55 2.34 -4.40
CA ASP A 35 -1.86 1.90 -5.62
C ASP A 35 -1.40 0.44 -5.52
N ILE A 36 -0.94 0.02 -4.33
CA ILE A 36 -0.57 -1.38 -4.06
C ILE A 36 -1.81 -2.29 -4.08
N ALA A 37 -2.92 -1.85 -3.51
CA ALA A 37 -4.17 -2.61 -3.56
C ALA A 37 -4.66 -2.81 -5.00
N ILE A 38 -4.61 -1.78 -5.84
CA ILE A 38 -4.91 -1.86 -7.27
C ILE A 38 -3.96 -2.83 -7.96
N ALA A 39 -2.65 -2.72 -7.73
CA ALA A 39 -1.66 -3.59 -8.34
C ALA A 39 -1.76 -5.06 -7.89
N ASP A 40 -2.26 -5.33 -6.68
CA ASP A 40 -2.54 -6.68 -6.18
C ASP A 40 -3.92 -7.21 -6.65
N GLY A 41 -4.67 -6.44 -7.45
CA GLY A 41 -5.92 -6.88 -8.09
C GLY A 41 -7.18 -6.60 -7.28
N ALA A 42 -7.14 -5.77 -6.23
CA ALA A 42 -8.31 -5.49 -5.39
C ALA A 42 -9.47 -4.78 -6.15
N TYR A 43 -9.18 -4.23 -7.34
CA TYR A 43 -10.12 -3.45 -8.15
C TYR A 43 -10.18 -3.91 -9.61
N GLU A 44 -9.93 -5.20 -9.91
CA GLU A 44 -10.27 -5.70 -11.25
C GLU A 44 -11.75 -5.42 -11.54
N GLU A 45 -12.00 -4.70 -12.65
CA GLU A 45 -13.33 -4.28 -13.09
C GLU A 45 -14.25 -5.50 -13.20
N GLU A 46 -15.42 -5.45 -12.56
CA GLU A 46 -16.53 -6.32 -12.94
C GLU A 46 -16.81 -6.09 -14.44
N ASP A 47 -16.42 -7.08 -15.26
CA ASP A 47 -16.74 -7.14 -16.69
C ASP A 47 -18.28 -6.94 -16.84
N PRO A 48 -18.76 -5.89 -17.53
CA PRO A 48 -20.18 -5.53 -17.57
C PRO A 48 -21.08 -6.52 -18.34
#